data_AF-X1FJV6-F1
#
_entry.id   AF-X1FJV6-F1
#
_cell.length_a   1.000
_cell.length_b   1.000
_cell.length_c   1.000
_cell.angle_alpha   90.00
_cell.angle_beta   90.00
_cell.angle_gamma   90.00
#
_symmetry.space_group_name_H-M   'P 1'
#
loop_
_entity.id
_entity.type
_entity.pdbx_description
1 polymer ?
#
loop_
_entity_poly.entity_id
_entity_poly.type
_entity_poly.pdbx_seq_one_letter_code
_entity_poly.pdbx_strand_id
1 'polypeptide(L)'
;MIIDLLDPGIYRRYKARPERIKEIIEGNPDKKIVIIDEVQKVPELLDVVHLIMEEKPKLKFILTGSSARKIKQRGVDLLAGRALVRSLHPFMASELKDKFNLKKALHIGLVPLVVSARNPEDTLNAYITLYMKEEIQM
;
A
#
# COMPACT_ATOMS: atom_id res chain seq x y z
N MET A 1 1.74 -14.45 -5.67
CA MET A 1 1.30 -14.78 -4.30
C MET A 1 0.95 -13.47 -3.61
N ILE A 2 -0.10 -13.42 -2.81
CA ILE A 2 -0.58 -12.19 -2.15
C ILE A 2 -0.62 -12.41 -0.65
N ILE A 3 -0.11 -11.44 0.12
CA ILE A 3 -0.19 -11.36 1.57
C ILE A 3 -0.91 -10.06 1.88
N ASP A 4 -2.12 -10.16 2.43
CA ASP A 4 -2.93 -9.00 2.80
C ASP A 4 -2.81 -8.72 4.31
N LEU A 5 -2.12 -7.64 4.68
CA LEU A 5 -1.95 -7.25 6.09
C LEU A 5 -3.16 -6.48 6.65
N LEU A 6 -4.22 -6.27 5.86
CA LEU A 6 -5.52 -5.84 6.40
C LEU A 6 -6.20 -6.98 7.15
N ASP A 7 -5.96 -8.24 6.77
CA ASP A 7 -6.47 -9.41 7.49
C ASP A 7 -5.81 -9.49 8.89
N PRO A 8 -6.59 -9.42 10.00
CA PRO A 8 -6.04 -9.40 11.35
C PRO A 8 -5.28 -10.67 11.74
N GLY A 9 -5.58 -11.82 11.14
CA GLY A 9 -4.88 -13.08 11.36
C GLY A 9 -3.52 -13.11 10.67
N ILE A 10 -3.48 -12.67 9.40
CA ILE A 10 -2.25 -12.52 8.62
C ILE A 10 -1.36 -11.46 9.26
N TYR A 11 -1.91 -10.30 9.61
CA TYR A 11 -1.22 -9.23 10.33
C TYR A 11 -0.55 -9.74 11.60
N ARG A 12 -1.31 -10.38 12.52
CA ARG A 12 -0.75 -10.91 13.78
C ARG A 12 0.37 -11.92 13.54
N ARG A 13 0.21 -12.79 12.53
CA ARG A 13 1.21 -13.82 12.19
C ARG A 13 2.53 -13.18 11.76
N TYR A 14 2.48 -12.23 10.83
CA TYR A 14 3.69 -11.58 10.33
C TYR A 14 4.23 -10.53 11.29
N LYS A 15 3.39 -9.92 12.12
CA LYS A 15 3.85 -9.03 13.19
C LYS A 15 4.66 -9.80 14.26
N ALA A 16 4.26 -11.03 14.56
CA ALA A 16 4.95 -11.88 15.52
C ALA A 16 6.25 -12.49 14.96
N ARG A 17 6.26 -12.87 13.67
CA ARG A 17 7.44 -13.49 13.02
C ARG A 17 7.49 -13.17 11.52
N PRO A 18 8.05 -12.02 11.12
CA PRO A 18 8.15 -11.59 9.72
C PRO A 18 8.86 -12.61 8.81
N GLU A 19 9.87 -13.31 9.34
CA GLU A 19 10.72 -14.29 8.62
C GLU A 19 9.92 -15.47 8.07
N ARG A 20 8.72 -15.72 8.59
CA ARG A 20 7.83 -16.80 8.12
C ARG A 20 7.45 -16.66 6.64
N ILE A 21 7.62 -15.48 6.06
CA ILE A 21 7.44 -15.29 4.61
C ILE A 21 8.41 -16.14 3.79
N LYS A 22 9.61 -16.45 4.31
CA LYS A 22 10.58 -17.35 3.66
C LYS A 22 9.99 -18.74 3.45
N GLU A 23 9.45 -19.33 4.51
CA GLU A 23 8.81 -20.65 4.49
C GLU A 23 7.69 -20.71 3.44
N ILE A 24 6.88 -19.65 3.36
CA ILE A 24 5.78 -19.56 2.40
C ILE A 24 6.29 -19.45 0.95
N ILE A 25 7.34 -18.66 0.71
CA ILE A 25 7.98 -18.53 -0.62
C ILE A 25 8.61 -19.85 -1.05
N GLU A 26 9.29 -20.55 -0.14
CA GLU A 26 9.91 -21.85 -0.40
C GLU A 26 8.88 -22.93 -0.70
N GLY A 27 7.75 -22.93 0.00
CA GLY A 27 6.61 -23.80 -0.30
C GLY A 27 5.89 -23.47 -1.61
N ASN A 28 6.25 -22.38 -2.29
CA ASN A 28 5.63 -21.91 -3.54
C ASN A 28 6.67 -21.56 -4.61
N PRO A 29 7.53 -22.51 -5.03
CA PRO A 29 8.69 -22.22 -5.90
C PRO A 29 8.31 -21.66 -7.28
N ASP A 30 7.11 -21.98 -7.78
CA ASP A 30 6.63 -21.50 -9.08
C ASP A 30 6.20 -20.03 -9.07
N LYS A 31 6.02 -19.43 -7.88
CA LYS A 31 5.57 -18.04 -7.76
C LYS A 31 6.76 -17.10 -7.90
N LYS A 32 6.80 -16.37 -9.02
CA LYS A 32 7.83 -15.37 -9.33
C LYS A 32 7.54 -13.96 -8.82
N ILE A 33 6.33 -13.72 -8.31
CA ILE A 33 5.89 -12.42 -7.81
C ILE A 33 5.22 -12.61 -6.44
N VAL A 34 5.67 -11.82 -5.47
CA VAL A 34 5.11 -11.71 -4.13
C VAL A 34 4.56 -10.30 -3.95
N ILE A 35 3.27 -10.21 -3.61
CA ILE A 35 2.58 -8.96 -3.32
C ILE A 35 2.34 -8.91 -1.82
N ILE A 36 2.80 -7.86 -1.15
CA ILE A 36 2.54 -7.60 0.27
C ILE A 36 1.73 -6.31 0.33
N ASP A 37 0.46 -6.45 0.69
CA ASP A 37 -0.47 -5.33 0.79
C ASP A 37 -0.36 -4.66 2.16
N GLU A 38 -0.33 -3.33 2.18
CA GLU A 38 -0.25 -2.49 3.39
C GLU A 38 0.97 -2.79 4.28
N VAL A 39 2.15 -2.89 3.65
CA VAL A 39 3.42 -3.26 4.31
C VAL A 39 3.78 -2.36 5.50
N GLN A 40 3.29 -1.11 5.53
CA GLN A 40 3.50 -0.20 6.66
C GLN A 40 2.87 -0.68 7.97
N LYS A 41 1.95 -1.65 7.93
CA LYS A 41 1.43 -2.30 9.14
C LYS A 41 2.48 -3.18 9.81
N VAL A 42 3.37 -3.80 9.04
CA VAL A 42 4.51 -4.60 9.53
C VAL A 42 5.79 -4.17 8.81
N PRO A 43 6.35 -2.98 9.14
CA PRO A 43 7.55 -2.46 8.48
C PRO A 43 8.75 -3.41 8.57
N GLU A 44 8.81 -4.25 9.60
CA GLU A 44 9.87 -5.24 9.81
C GLU A 44 9.95 -6.28 8.66
N LEU A 45 8.89 -6.43 7.86
CA LEU A 45 8.94 -7.24 6.63
C LEU A 45 9.90 -6.68 5.58
N LEU A 46 10.22 -5.38 5.60
CA LEU A 46 11.13 -4.78 4.62
C LEU A 46 12.54 -5.38 4.71
N ASP A 47 13.05 -5.60 5.91
CA ASP A 47 14.38 -6.20 6.14
C ASP A 47 14.42 -7.65 5.63
N VAL A 48 13.34 -8.40 5.89
CA VAL A 48 13.22 -9.79 5.43
C VAL A 48 13.10 -9.86 3.91
N VAL A 49 12.29 -8.98 3.31
CA VAL A 49 12.15 -8.87 1.85
C VAL A 49 13.50 -8.53 1.23
N HIS A 50 14.25 -7.60 1.82
CA HIS A 50 15.57 -7.22 1.34
C HIS A 50 16.52 -8.44 1.32
N LEU A 51 16.60 -9.20 2.42
CA LEU A 51 17.39 -10.42 2.49
C LEU A 51 16.99 -11.45 1.41
N ILE A 52 15.68 -11.65 1.19
CA ILE A 52 15.20 -12.60 0.18
C ILE A 52 15.52 -12.13 -1.24
N MET A 53 15.47 -10.83 -1.51
CA MET A 53 15.84 -10.28 -2.82
C MET A 53 17.31 -10.56 -3.15
N GLU A 54 18.19 -10.55 -2.14
CA GLU A 54 19.61 -10.91 -2.32
C GLU A 54 19.79 -12.41 -2.58
N GLU A 55 19.07 -13.26 -1.85
CA GLU A 55 19.10 -14.71 -2.03
C GLU A 55 18.45 -15.16 -3.36
N LYS A 56 17.40 -14.47 -3.82
CA LYS A 56 16.54 -14.86 -4.95
C LYS A 56 16.32 -13.69 -5.93
N PRO A 57 17.33 -13.30 -6.74
CA PRO A 57 17.28 -12.10 -7.58
C PRO A 57 16.20 -12.12 -8.68
N LYS A 58 15.63 -13.29 -9.01
CA LYS A 58 14.55 -13.43 -9.99
C LYS A 58 13.15 -13.23 -9.37
N LEU A 59 13.05 -13.22 -8.04
CA LEU A 59 11.79 -13.03 -7.33
C LEU A 59 11.46 -11.53 -7.25
N LYS A 60 10.26 -11.16 -7.71
CA LYS A 60 9.81 -9.77 -7.69
C LYS A 60 8.89 -9.52 -6.51
N PHE A 61 9.11 -8.41 -5.82
CA PHE A 61 8.23 -7.93 -4.75
C PHE A 61 7.45 -6.71 -5.20
N ILE A 62 6.15 -6.71 -4.90
CA ILE A 62 5.28 -5.54 -5.01
C ILE A 62 4.80 -5.24 -3.60
N LEU A 63 5.18 -4.07 -3.10
CA LEU A 63 4.83 -3.62 -1.76
C LEU A 63 3.88 -2.44 -1.93
N THR A 64 2.70 -2.52 -1.33
CA THR A 64 1.76 -1.40 -1.31
C THR A 64 1.74 -0.78 0.08
N GLY A 65 1.22 0.44 0.14
CA GLY A 65 0.90 1.08 1.39
C GLY A 65 0.15 2.36 1.14
N SER A 66 -1.02 2.51 1.75
CA SER A 66 -1.80 3.75 1.74
C SER A 66 -1.01 4.92 2.34
N SER A 67 -0.15 4.63 3.31
CA SER A 67 0.68 5.60 4.03
C SER A 67 2.17 5.49 3.68
N ALA A 68 2.62 6.17 2.62
CA ALA A 68 4.05 6.25 2.29
C ALA A 68 4.89 6.95 3.38
N ARG A 69 4.27 7.83 4.20
CA ARG A 69 4.94 8.58 5.27
C ARG A 69 5.44 7.67 6.39
N LYS A 70 4.60 6.76 6.90
CA LYS A 70 4.98 5.77 7.93
C LYS A 70 6.10 4.82 7.48
N ILE A 71 6.14 4.51 6.19
CA ILE A 71 7.23 3.71 5.59
C ILE A 71 8.55 4.52 5.60
N LYS A 72 8.52 5.79 5.17
CA LYS A 72 9.71 6.66 5.14
C LYS A 72 10.23 7.08 6.53
N GLN A 73 9.36 7.21 7.53
CA GLN A 73 9.76 7.58 8.89
C GLN A 73 10.54 6.48 9.61
N ARG A 74 10.32 5.20 9.26
CA ARG A 74 10.97 4.05 9.90
C ARG A 74 12.04 3.38 9.03
N GLY A 75 12.05 3.62 7.73
CA GLY A 75 13.04 3.09 6.79
C GLY A 75 13.84 4.20 6.14
N VAL A 76 15.05 4.43 6.65
CA VAL A 76 16.14 5.09 5.93
C VAL A 76 16.36 4.28 4.65
N ASP A 77 16.07 4.91 3.52
CA ASP A 77 16.30 4.39 2.17
C ASP A 77 15.60 3.04 1.86
N LEU A 78 14.43 3.11 1.21
CA LEU A 78 13.61 1.95 0.85
C LEU A 78 14.44 0.84 0.18
N LEU A 79 14.69 -0.25 0.92
CA LEU A 79 15.52 -1.39 0.50
C LEU A 79 16.92 -0.95 -0.01
N ALA A 80 17.49 0.12 0.59
CA ALA A 80 18.72 0.80 0.18
C ALA A 80 18.71 1.22 -1.30
N GLY A 81 17.68 1.96 -1.72
CA GLY A 81 17.54 2.49 -3.09
C GLY A 81 17.12 1.46 -4.15
N ARG A 82 16.93 0.18 -3.80
CA ARG A 82 16.51 -0.87 -4.75
C ARG A 82 15.00 -0.89 -5.02
N ALA A 83 14.21 -0.18 -4.23
CA ALA A 83 12.77 -0.07 -4.44
C ALA A 83 12.44 1.01 -5.48
N LEU A 84 11.74 0.63 -6.55
CA LEU A 84 11.11 1.61 -7.44
C LEU A 84 9.82 2.11 -6.79
N VAL A 85 9.85 3.34 -6.28
CA VAL A 85 8.66 3.98 -5.71
C VAL A 85 7.75 4.46 -6.83
N ARG A 86 6.47 4.09 -6.73
CA ARG A 86 5.40 4.57 -7.59
C ARG A 86 4.25 5.03 -6.71
N SER A 87 3.68 6.18 -7.04
CA SER A 87 2.57 6.78 -6.31
C SER A 87 1.33 6.79 -7.20
N LEU A 88 0.19 6.39 -6.65
CA LEU A 88 -1.10 6.55 -7.27
C LEU A 88 -1.77 7.79 -6.70
N HIS A 89 -1.91 8.81 -7.54
CA HIS A 89 -2.53 10.08 -7.17
C HIS A 89 -4.04 10.03 -7.40
N PRO A 90 -4.82 10.98 -6.84
CA PRO A 90 -6.18 11.22 -7.27
C PRO A 90 -6.25 11.41 -8.79
N PHE A 91 -7.43 11.18 -9.37
CA PHE A 91 -7.58 11.32 -10.82
C PHE A 91 -7.21 12.72 -11.31
N MET A 92 -6.62 12.79 -12.48
CA MET A 92 -6.52 14.00 -13.27
C MET A 92 -7.82 14.21 -14.07
N ALA A 93 -8.15 15.47 -14.37
CA ALA A 93 -9.30 15.79 -15.23
C ALA A 93 -9.22 15.08 -16.60
N SER A 94 -8.01 14.95 -17.15
CA SER A 94 -7.73 14.24 -18.41
C SER A 94 -7.99 12.73 -18.34
N GLU A 95 -7.82 12.10 -17.17
CA GLU A 95 -8.11 10.67 -16.99
C GLU A 95 -9.63 10.41 -16.97
N LEU A 96 -10.42 11.39 -16.51
CA LEU A 96 -11.88 11.29 -16.42
C LEU A 96 -12.61 11.61 -17.73
N LYS A 97 -11.97 12.33 -18.66
CA LYS A 97 -12.55 12.68 -19.98
C LYS A 97 -13.97 13.25 -19.84
N ASP A 98 -14.95 12.68 -20.54
CA ASP A 98 -16.35 13.12 -20.54
C ASP A 98 -17.04 12.99 -19.17
N LYS A 99 -16.44 12.27 -18.22
CA LYS A 99 -16.94 12.15 -16.84
C LYS A 99 -16.46 13.29 -15.94
N PHE A 100 -15.54 14.13 -16.40
CA PHE A 100 -15.05 15.25 -15.61
C PHE A 100 -16.09 16.37 -15.54
N ASN A 101 -16.37 16.83 -14.33
CA ASN A 101 -17.19 18.01 -14.09
C ASN A 101 -16.47 18.91 -13.08
N LEU A 102 -16.10 20.12 -13.50
CA LEU A 102 -15.33 21.06 -12.68
C LEU A 102 -16.04 21.39 -11.37
N LYS A 103 -17.35 21.67 -11.41
CA LYS A 103 -18.12 22.02 -10.20
C LYS A 103 -18.12 20.88 -9.19
N LYS A 104 -18.32 19.63 -9.66
CA LYS A 104 -18.24 18.44 -8.81
C LYS A 104 -16.82 18.25 -8.26
N ALA A 105 -15.80 18.37 -9.09
CA ALA A 105 -14.40 18.21 -8.69
C ALA A 105 -13.96 19.23 -7.63
N LEU A 106 -14.42 20.48 -7.72
CA LEU A 106 -14.15 21.52 -6.71
C LEU A 106 -14.85 21.23 -5.37
N HIS A 107 -16.01 20.57 -5.40
CA HIS A 107 -16.80 20.28 -4.21
C HIS A 107 -16.32 19.02 -3.47
N ILE A 108 -16.06 17.93 -4.21
CA ILE A 108 -15.75 16.62 -3.62
C ILE A 108 -14.32 16.12 -3.88
N GLY A 109 -13.51 16.87 -4.64
CA GLY A 109 -12.20 16.44 -5.09
C GLY A 109 -12.25 15.36 -6.18
N LEU A 110 -11.10 14.71 -6.40
CA LEU A 110 -10.89 13.70 -7.45
C LEU A 110 -10.35 12.36 -6.93
N VAL A 111 -10.49 12.12 -5.62
CA VAL A 111 -10.10 10.83 -5.01
C VAL A 111 -10.97 9.72 -5.60
N PRO A 112 -10.39 8.63 -6.17
CA PRO A 112 -11.16 7.61 -6.87
C PRO A 112 -12.32 7.00 -6.07
N LEU A 113 -12.09 6.79 -4.76
CA LEU A 113 -13.09 6.29 -3.81
C LEU A 113 -14.30 7.23 -3.73
N VAL A 114 -14.06 8.54 -3.67
CA VAL A 114 -15.10 9.57 -3.55
C VAL A 114 -15.82 9.78 -4.89
N VAL A 115 -15.07 9.84 -5.99
CA VAL A 115 -15.61 10.04 -7.35
C VAL A 115 -16.59 8.92 -7.73
N SER A 116 -16.29 7.69 -7.32
CA SER A 116 -17.07 6.48 -7.67
C SER A 116 -18.17 6.14 -6.66
N ALA A 117 -18.31 6.92 -5.58
CA ALA A 117 -19.26 6.64 -4.52
C ALA A 117 -20.71 6.96 -4.92
N ARG A 118 -21.67 6.20 -4.36
CA ARG A 118 -23.10 6.49 -4.48
C ARG A 118 -23.47 7.81 -3.80
N ASN A 119 -22.90 8.05 -2.62
CA ASN A 119 -22.98 9.34 -1.92
C ASN A 119 -21.57 9.91 -1.72
N PRO A 120 -21.09 10.78 -2.65
CA PRO A 120 -19.73 11.31 -2.59
C PRO A 120 -19.43 12.18 -1.37
N GLU A 121 -20.40 12.96 -0.87
CA GLU A 121 -20.15 13.86 0.27
C GLU A 121 -19.92 13.08 1.58
N ASP A 122 -20.79 12.10 1.87
CA ASP A 122 -20.61 11.22 3.04
C ASP A 122 -19.28 10.46 2.96
N THR A 123 -18.94 9.98 1.76
CA THR A 123 -17.70 9.23 1.53
C THR A 123 -16.47 10.12 1.71
N LEU A 124 -16.53 11.37 1.26
CA LEU A 124 -15.46 12.35 1.46
C LEU A 124 -15.28 12.64 2.96
N ASN A 125 -16.37 12.87 3.69
CA ASN A 125 -16.31 13.14 5.14
C ASN A 125 -15.71 11.95 5.91
N ALA A 126 -16.10 10.73 5.56
CA ALA A 126 -15.52 9.51 6.13
C ALA A 126 -14.03 9.36 5.78
N TYR A 127 -13.67 9.61 4.53
CA TYR A 127 -12.28 9.58 4.06
C TYR A 127 -11.40 10.59 4.81
N ILE A 128 -11.84 11.84 4.91
CA ILE A 128 -11.12 12.90 5.65
C ILE A 128 -10.96 12.49 7.11
N THR A 129 -12.02 11.99 7.75
CA THR A 129 -11.98 11.56 9.16
C THR A 129 -10.96 10.46 9.37
N LEU A 130 -10.95 9.44 8.50
CA LEU A 130 -9.98 8.35 8.57
C LEU A 130 -8.55 8.84 8.32
N TYR A 131 -8.34 9.65 7.27
CA TYR A 131 -7.04 10.20 6.93
C TYR A 131 -6.47 11.08 8.06
N MET A 132 -7.29 11.99 8.62
CA MET A 132 -6.88 12.83 9.75
C MET A 132 -6.46 11.99 10.95
N LYS A 133 -7.22 10.93 11.26
CA LYS A 133 -6.93 10.02 12.37
C LYS A 133 -5.66 9.19 12.12
N GLU A 134 -5.46 8.69 10.90
CA GLU A 134 -4.36 7.78 10.61
C GLU A 134 -3.04 8.49 10.29
N GLU A 135 -3.08 9.69 9.70
CA GLU A 135 -1.89 10.35 9.12
C GLU A 135 -1.48 11.65 9.83
N ILE A 136 -2.41 12.31 10.54
CA ILE A 136 -2.18 13.65 11.13
C ILE A 136 -2.20 13.60 12.66
N GLN A 137 -3.14 12.88 13.27
CA GLN A 137 -3.10 12.59 14.71
C GLN A 137 -2.10 11.46 14.99
N MET A 138 -0.81 11.80 15.01
CA MET A 138 0.23 11.02 15.68
C MET A 138 0.57 11.67 17.02
#